data_AF-A0A925WD38-F1
#
_entry.id   AF-A0A925WD38-F1
#
_cell.length_a   1.000
_cell.length_b   1.000
_cell.length_c   1.000
_cell.angle_alpha   90.00
_cell.angle_beta   90.00
_cell.angle_gamma   90.00
#
_symmetry.space_group_name_H-M   'P 1'
#
loop_
_entity.id
_entity.type
_entity.pdbx_description
1 polymer ?
#
loop_
_entity_poly.entity_id
_entity_poly.type
_entity_poly.pdbx_seq_one_letter_code
_entity_poly.pdbx_strand_id
1 'polypeptide(L)'
;GLAGTFIQSTSSPGAGGVAANFMIGGLNTSTNYEGNIIDNVGIIKVGTGTQTLNGATLTYTGQTTVSNGILAFTTTLPANSTIYGMAAPGILDISTFGTLNVGTVGAQTIRGNGTLKGSLLLDTLGTAVVGFTNAIGTLTVTNDVTLGGTTYMELNRTNVGGTNDQIAAQTITLGRTLTVTNLGPALAVGNTFKLFKATGALSGSFSVANLPATDASGTVYTWTDNTATDGSITVLTATTPVPPVNTNPTNITTSVSSGQITLSWPSSHIGWTLQSQTNALSVGLKTNWVDVVGSSTTNQIVMPIGTTNGAVFFRLFYPVAP
;
A
#
# COMPACT_ATOMS: atom_id res chain seq x y z
N GLY A 1 36.41 19.00 -16.40
CA GLY A 1 36.94 19.00 -15.02
C GLY A 1 38.38 18.53 -15.08
N LEU A 2 39.16 18.70 -14.02
CA LEU A 2 40.50 18.10 -13.96
C LEU A 2 40.35 16.70 -13.35
N ALA A 3 40.83 15.68 -14.07
CA ALA A 3 40.98 14.34 -13.54
C ALA A 3 41.81 14.41 -12.24
N GLY A 4 41.27 13.89 -11.13
CA GLY A 4 41.92 13.91 -9.81
C GLY A 4 41.26 14.77 -8.72
N THR A 5 40.10 15.37 -8.98
CA THR A 5 39.27 16.00 -7.92
C THR A 5 38.44 14.95 -7.18
N PHE A 6 38.13 15.19 -5.89
CA PHE A 6 37.38 14.27 -5.04
C PHE A 6 36.22 14.95 -4.32
N ILE A 7 35.09 14.26 -4.23
CA ILE A 7 34.10 14.44 -3.15
C ILE A 7 34.27 13.25 -2.20
N GLN A 8 34.59 13.53 -0.94
CA GLN A 8 34.83 12.54 0.10
C GLN A 8 34.37 13.10 1.44
N SER A 9 34.10 12.23 2.41
CA SER A 9 33.79 12.66 3.78
C SER A 9 35.07 13.03 4.55
N THR A 10 34.92 13.70 5.71
CA THR A 10 35.97 14.49 6.40
C THR A 10 37.19 13.73 6.94
N SER A 11 37.36 12.45 6.62
CA SER A 11 38.55 11.66 6.95
C SER A 11 39.49 11.52 5.74
N SER A 12 40.69 10.97 5.97
CA SER A 12 41.58 10.57 4.88
C SER A 12 40.84 9.67 3.86
N PRO A 13 41.17 9.75 2.57
CA PRO A 13 40.52 8.96 1.52
C PRO A 13 40.47 7.47 1.90
N GLY A 14 39.29 6.86 1.87
CA GLY A 14 39.13 5.42 2.12
C GLY A 14 39.05 5.02 3.60
N ALA A 15 39.01 5.98 4.53
CA ALA A 15 38.81 5.70 5.96
C ALA A 15 37.33 5.55 6.34
N GLY A 16 36.42 5.48 5.36
CA GLY A 16 34.97 5.31 5.55
C GLY A 16 34.24 6.61 5.91
N GLY A 17 34.89 7.47 6.70
CA GLY A 17 34.49 8.84 7.05
C GLY A 17 33.05 9.04 7.54
N VAL A 18 32.69 10.28 7.86
CA VAL A 18 31.36 10.60 8.40
C VAL A 18 30.33 10.69 7.28
N ALA A 19 29.14 10.14 7.49
CA ALA A 19 28.06 10.22 6.50
C ALA A 19 27.75 11.67 6.10
N ALA A 20 27.78 11.98 4.79
CA ALA A 20 27.50 13.31 4.26
C ALA A 20 26.67 13.24 2.97
N ASN A 21 25.55 13.98 2.91
CA ASN A 21 24.71 14.07 1.71
C ASN A 21 24.97 15.37 0.96
N PHE A 22 25.24 15.28 -0.34
CA PHE A 22 25.46 16.41 -1.23
C PHE A 22 24.30 16.57 -2.19
N MET A 23 23.65 17.73 -2.12
CA MET A 23 22.64 18.14 -3.09
C MET A 23 23.33 18.82 -4.29
N ILE A 24 23.09 18.33 -5.50
CA ILE A 24 23.73 18.82 -6.73
C ILE A 24 22.70 19.14 -7.82
N GLY A 25 23.05 20.03 -8.76
CA GLY A 25 22.19 20.39 -9.89
C GLY A 25 21.17 21.50 -9.63
N GLY A 26 21.24 22.19 -8.48
CA GLY A 26 20.27 23.24 -8.08
C GLY A 26 20.22 24.48 -9.00
N LEU A 27 21.21 24.66 -9.87
CA LEU A 27 21.23 25.75 -10.86
C LEU A 27 20.31 25.47 -12.07
N ASN A 28 19.72 24.28 -12.17
CA ASN A 28 18.87 23.86 -13.31
C ASN A 28 19.60 23.83 -14.66
N THR A 29 20.92 23.81 -14.66
CA THR A 29 21.75 23.66 -15.86
C THR A 29 22.32 22.26 -15.97
N SER A 30 22.65 21.83 -17.19
CA SER A 30 23.33 20.57 -17.40
C SER A 30 24.84 20.72 -17.19
N THR A 31 25.44 19.86 -16.38
CA THR A 31 26.87 19.92 -16.05
C THR A 31 27.49 18.53 -15.94
N ASN A 32 28.82 18.45 -16.13
CA ASN A 32 29.60 17.22 -16.00
C ASN A 32 30.56 17.34 -14.81
N TYR A 33 30.68 16.26 -14.04
CA TYR A 33 31.65 16.13 -12.96
C TYR A 33 32.50 14.87 -13.15
N GLU A 34 33.78 15.11 -13.50
CA GLU A 34 34.79 14.08 -13.81
C GLU A 34 35.60 13.64 -12.59
N GLY A 35 35.32 14.22 -11.42
CA GLY A 35 36.00 13.85 -10.18
C GLY A 35 35.48 12.53 -9.59
N ASN A 36 36.25 11.99 -8.66
CA ASN A 36 35.93 10.78 -7.93
C ASN A 36 34.99 11.07 -6.76
N ILE A 37 34.17 10.09 -6.38
CA ILE A 37 33.27 10.19 -5.23
C ILE A 37 33.42 8.91 -4.41
N ILE A 38 33.87 9.04 -3.16
CA ILE A 38 34.26 7.92 -2.30
C ILE A 38 33.68 8.09 -0.87
N ASP A 39 33.93 7.10 -0.02
CA ASP A 39 33.52 7.05 1.39
C ASP A 39 31.99 7.11 1.60
N ASN A 40 31.54 7.43 2.81
CA ASN A 40 30.12 7.54 3.15
C ASN A 40 29.50 8.86 2.63
N VAL A 41 29.59 9.07 1.32
CA VAL A 41 28.99 10.20 0.61
C VAL A 41 27.68 9.75 -0.02
N GLY A 42 26.62 10.53 0.15
CA GLY A 42 25.37 10.41 -0.58
C GLY A 42 25.22 11.54 -1.59
N ILE A 43 24.66 11.24 -2.75
CA ILE A 43 24.36 12.16 -3.84
C ILE A 43 22.85 12.32 -3.98
N ILE A 44 22.37 13.55 -3.93
CA ILE A 44 20.97 13.91 -4.17
C ILE A 44 20.93 14.89 -5.35
N LYS A 45 20.49 14.41 -6.51
CA LYS A 45 20.30 15.23 -7.70
C LYS A 45 18.97 15.99 -7.61
N VAL A 46 19.05 17.32 -7.65
CA VAL A 46 17.93 18.26 -7.68
C VAL A 46 17.98 19.14 -8.94
N GLY A 47 16.93 19.93 -9.17
CA GLY A 47 16.82 20.80 -10.33
C GLY A 47 16.56 20.07 -11.65
N THR A 48 16.17 20.80 -12.68
CA THR A 48 15.67 20.22 -13.95
C THR A 48 16.76 19.81 -14.94
N GLY A 49 17.99 20.33 -14.78
CA GLY A 49 19.12 20.02 -15.66
C GLY A 49 19.63 18.58 -15.53
N THR A 50 20.55 18.19 -16.42
CA THR A 50 21.25 16.90 -16.36
C THR A 50 22.58 17.04 -15.63
N GLN A 51 22.77 16.28 -14.55
CA GLN A 51 24.08 16.13 -13.95
C GLN A 51 24.70 14.83 -14.44
N THR A 52 25.79 14.92 -15.18
CA THR A 52 26.58 13.75 -15.57
C THR A 52 27.71 13.55 -14.56
N LEU A 53 27.77 12.38 -13.94
CA LEU A 53 28.89 11.94 -13.12
C LEU A 53 29.72 10.95 -13.95
N ASN A 54 30.92 11.37 -14.33
CA ASN A 54 31.82 10.61 -15.19
C ASN A 54 33.20 10.39 -14.56
N GLY A 55 33.27 10.44 -13.22
CA GLY A 55 34.44 10.02 -12.45
C GLY A 55 34.81 8.55 -12.65
N ALA A 56 36.12 8.26 -12.67
CA ALA A 56 36.64 6.90 -12.79
C ALA A 56 36.47 6.07 -11.51
N THR A 57 36.26 6.72 -10.35
CA THR A 57 36.05 6.05 -9.07
C THR A 57 34.82 6.61 -8.37
N LEU A 58 33.73 5.86 -8.42
CA LEU A 58 32.46 6.18 -7.75
C LEU A 58 32.12 5.07 -6.75
N THR A 59 32.90 4.95 -5.68
CA THR A 59 32.79 3.85 -4.70
C THR A 59 32.03 4.23 -3.43
N TYR A 60 31.37 5.40 -3.43
CA TYR A 60 30.64 5.90 -2.29
C TYR A 60 29.50 4.98 -1.85
N THR A 61 29.20 4.98 -0.54
CA THR A 61 28.25 4.05 0.08
C THR A 61 26.93 4.71 0.50
N GLY A 62 26.85 6.04 0.45
CA GLY A 62 25.60 6.76 0.69
C GLY A 62 24.60 6.61 -0.47
N GLN A 63 23.46 7.26 -0.35
CA GLN A 63 22.38 7.17 -1.34
C GLN A 63 22.76 7.80 -2.70
N THR A 64 22.17 7.30 -3.77
CA THR A 64 22.08 7.92 -5.09
C THR A 64 20.60 8.24 -5.34
N THR A 65 20.18 9.46 -5.03
CA THR A 65 18.78 9.88 -5.15
C THR A 65 18.62 10.93 -6.25
N VAL A 66 17.65 10.74 -7.14
CA VAL A 66 17.22 11.71 -8.16
C VAL A 66 15.86 12.27 -7.75
N SER A 67 15.86 13.48 -7.21
CA SER A 67 14.63 14.18 -6.84
C SER A 67 14.01 14.93 -8.02
N ASN A 68 14.83 15.39 -8.98
CA ASN A 68 14.37 16.04 -10.21
C ASN A 68 15.46 16.03 -11.30
N GLY A 69 15.05 16.23 -12.56
CA GLY A 69 15.94 16.24 -13.72
C GLY A 69 16.58 14.88 -13.96
N ILE A 70 17.82 14.88 -14.46
CA ILE A 70 18.53 13.64 -14.83
C ILE A 70 19.84 13.54 -14.05
N LEU A 71 20.09 12.40 -13.42
CA LEU A 71 21.43 12.01 -12.96
C LEU A 71 21.94 10.92 -13.90
N ALA A 72 22.98 11.22 -14.67
CA ALA A 72 23.54 10.32 -15.66
C ALA A 72 24.91 9.79 -15.22
N PHE A 73 25.14 8.49 -15.39
CA PHE A 73 26.44 7.86 -15.24
C PHE A 73 26.95 7.41 -16.61
N THR A 74 28.21 7.71 -16.93
CA THR A 74 28.78 7.39 -18.26
C THR A 74 30.10 6.64 -18.25
N THR A 75 30.79 6.57 -17.11
CA THR A 75 32.10 5.89 -17.00
C THR A 75 32.12 4.79 -15.94
N THR A 76 31.55 5.04 -14.76
CA THR A 76 31.42 4.07 -13.67
C THR A 76 30.02 4.12 -13.05
N LEU A 77 29.46 2.99 -12.64
CA LEU A 77 28.26 2.94 -11.78
C LEU A 77 28.64 2.96 -10.30
N PRO A 78 27.84 3.61 -9.43
CA PRO A 78 28.09 3.64 -8.00
C PRO A 78 27.61 2.36 -7.31
N ALA A 79 28.25 1.23 -7.64
CA ALA A 79 27.80 -0.11 -7.24
C ALA A 79 27.63 -0.30 -5.72
N ASN A 80 28.30 0.51 -4.89
CA ASN A 80 28.24 0.45 -3.43
C ASN A 80 27.13 1.31 -2.82
N SER A 81 26.35 2.06 -3.62
CA SER A 81 25.29 2.90 -3.08
C SER A 81 24.26 2.03 -2.36
N THR A 82 23.94 2.39 -1.12
CA THR A 82 22.96 1.66 -0.32
C THR A 82 21.51 1.87 -0.80
N ILE A 83 21.25 3.01 -1.46
CA ILE A 83 19.91 3.40 -1.92
C ILE A 83 19.98 4.03 -3.30
N TYR A 84 19.20 3.52 -4.26
CA TYR A 84 18.91 4.16 -5.53
C TYR A 84 17.49 4.73 -5.49
N GLY A 85 17.36 6.02 -5.23
CA GLY A 85 16.06 6.70 -5.12
C GLY A 85 15.71 7.48 -6.37
N MET A 86 14.48 7.38 -6.87
CA MET A 86 14.00 8.21 -8.00
C MET A 86 12.60 8.73 -7.70
N ALA A 87 12.45 10.05 -7.62
CA ALA A 87 11.15 10.71 -7.50
C ALA A 87 10.72 11.22 -8.88
N ALA A 88 9.52 10.89 -9.36
CA ALA A 88 9.00 11.47 -10.59
C ALA A 88 9.00 13.02 -10.52
N PRO A 89 9.45 13.73 -11.56
CA PRO A 89 9.82 13.24 -12.90
C PRO A 89 11.31 12.87 -13.07
N GLY A 90 12.05 12.72 -11.98
CA GLY A 90 13.48 12.41 -11.97
C GLY A 90 13.86 11.10 -12.66
N ILE A 91 15.00 11.14 -13.36
CA ILE A 91 15.54 10.03 -14.15
C ILE A 91 16.96 9.69 -13.67
N LEU A 92 17.18 8.43 -13.30
CA LEU A 92 18.51 7.84 -13.19
C LEU A 92 18.88 7.22 -14.54
N ASP A 93 19.83 7.84 -15.24
CA ASP A 93 20.28 7.39 -16.56
C ASP A 93 21.56 6.57 -16.45
N ILE A 94 21.45 5.28 -16.75
CA ILE A 94 22.55 4.32 -16.80
C ILE A 94 22.67 3.65 -18.17
N SER A 95 22.12 4.29 -19.21
CA SER A 95 22.01 3.72 -20.55
C SER A 95 23.34 3.25 -21.15
N THR A 96 24.46 3.73 -20.63
CA THR A 96 25.82 3.32 -20.98
C THR A 96 26.24 1.94 -20.45
N PHE A 97 25.61 1.44 -19.38
CA PHE A 97 25.98 0.17 -18.71
C PHE A 97 24.97 -0.96 -18.93
N GLY A 98 23.77 -0.65 -19.39
CA GLY A 98 22.71 -1.61 -19.62
C GLY A 98 21.93 -1.98 -18.36
N THR A 99 22.57 -2.50 -17.30
CA THR A 99 21.86 -3.02 -16.10
C THR A 99 22.35 -2.39 -14.79
N LEU A 100 21.41 -1.99 -13.93
CA LEU A 100 21.65 -1.66 -12.54
C LEU A 100 21.45 -2.92 -11.68
N ASN A 101 22.52 -3.40 -11.05
CA ASN A 101 22.45 -4.48 -10.08
C ASN A 101 22.21 -3.91 -8.67
N VAL A 102 21.18 -4.40 -8.00
CA VAL A 102 20.80 -3.97 -6.66
C VAL A 102 20.73 -5.19 -5.76
N GLY A 103 21.58 -5.24 -4.73
CA GLY A 103 21.64 -6.35 -3.79
C GLY A 103 22.85 -7.27 -3.95
N THR A 104 23.71 -7.04 -4.94
CA THR A 104 24.83 -7.95 -5.24
C THR A 104 26.01 -7.75 -4.29
N VAL A 105 26.28 -6.52 -3.85
CA VAL A 105 27.43 -6.19 -2.97
C VAL A 105 27.04 -6.01 -1.49
N GLY A 106 25.78 -6.31 -1.15
CA GLY A 106 25.20 -6.12 0.17
C GLY A 106 23.73 -5.74 0.08
N ALA A 107 23.10 -5.46 1.23
CA ALA A 107 21.72 -4.99 1.26
C ALA A 107 21.62 -3.62 0.57
N GLN A 108 20.83 -3.55 -0.50
CA GLN A 108 20.61 -2.32 -1.26
C GLN A 108 19.13 -2.17 -1.59
N THR A 109 18.68 -0.92 -1.68
CA THR A 109 17.29 -0.60 -2.00
C THR A 109 17.20 0.24 -3.24
N ILE A 110 16.33 -0.12 -4.19
CA ILE A 110 15.81 0.81 -5.19
C ILE A 110 14.44 1.29 -4.74
N ARG A 111 14.16 2.60 -4.83
CA ARG A 111 12.89 3.16 -4.35
C ARG A 111 12.35 4.31 -5.17
N GLY A 112 11.05 4.55 -5.01
CA GLY A 112 10.38 5.70 -5.57
C GLY A 112 9.51 5.37 -6.78
N ASN A 113 9.10 6.43 -7.48
CA ASN A 113 8.19 6.40 -8.62
C ASN A 113 8.76 7.11 -9.86
N GLY A 114 10.07 7.34 -9.91
CA GLY A 114 10.74 7.95 -11.06
C GLY A 114 11.10 6.94 -12.15
N THR A 115 12.06 7.32 -12.99
CA THR A 115 12.50 6.49 -14.12
C THR A 115 13.94 6.03 -13.96
N LEU A 116 14.17 4.72 -14.07
CA LEU A 116 15.48 4.14 -14.35
C LEU A 116 15.59 3.94 -15.87
N LYS A 117 16.51 4.67 -16.51
CA LYS A 117 16.80 4.49 -17.93
C LYS A 117 17.93 3.47 -18.09
N GLY A 118 17.52 2.21 -18.26
CA GLY A 118 18.33 0.99 -18.26
C GLY A 118 17.48 -0.21 -17.84
N SER A 119 18.13 -1.35 -17.58
CA SER A 119 17.56 -2.55 -16.98
C SER A 119 17.80 -2.58 -15.47
N LEU A 120 16.95 -3.29 -14.74
CA LEU A 120 17.06 -3.53 -13.30
C LEU A 120 17.23 -5.02 -13.02
N LEU A 121 18.25 -5.37 -12.25
CA LEU A 121 18.38 -6.68 -11.62
C LEU A 121 18.35 -6.49 -10.10
N LEU A 122 17.28 -6.98 -9.46
CA LEU A 122 17.28 -7.19 -8.01
C LEU A 122 17.89 -8.56 -7.73
N ASP A 123 19.00 -8.57 -7.01
CA ASP A 123 19.60 -9.78 -6.44
C ASP A 123 18.91 -10.15 -5.11
N THR A 124 19.35 -11.22 -4.49
CA THR A 124 18.78 -11.80 -3.27
C THR A 124 18.73 -10.85 -2.07
N LEU A 125 19.70 -9.94 -1.94
CA LEU A 125 19.72 -8.90 -0.90
C LEU A 125 19.15 -7.56 -1.41
N GLY A 126 18.61 -7.53 -2.62
CA GLY A 126 17.99 -6.37 -3.24
C GLY A 126 16.57 -6.17 -2.75
N THR A 127 16.22 -4.93 -2.46
CA THR A 127 14.86 -4.53 -2.13
C THR A 127 14.36 -3.48 -3.11
N ALA A 128 13.17 -3.68 -3.68
CA ALA A 128 12.43 -2.62 -4.37
C ALA A 128 11.31 -2.11 -3.46
N VAL A 129 11.32 -0.81 -3.17
CA VAL A 129 10.21 -0.10 -2.52
C VAL A 129 9.57 0.81 -3.57
N VAL A 130 8.54 0.31 -4.24
CA VAL A 130 7.87 1.04 -5.31
C VAL A 130 7.04 2.15 -4.69
N GLY A 131 6.98 3.32 -5.33
CA GLY A 131 6.29 4.47 -4.77
C GLY A 131 7.04 5.13 -3.61
N PHE A 132 6.32 5.93 -2.83
CA PHE A 132 6.81 6.49 -1.57
C PHE A 132 5.88 6.06 -0.45
N THR A 133 6.36 6.08 0.79
CA THR A 133 5.53 5.74 1.95
C THR A 133 4.21 6.53 1.92
N ASN A 134 3.09 5.81 1.94
CA ASN A 134 1.74 6.37 1.90
C ASN A 134 1.36 7.01 0.55
N ALA A 135 2.02 6.67 -0.55
CA ALA A 135 1.79 7.30 -1.84
C ALA A 135 1.96 6.31 -3.00
N ILE A 136 0.86 6.10 -3.71
CA ILE A 136 0.81 5.28 -4.91
C ILE A 136 1.68 5.88 -6.01
N GLY A 137 2.56 5.07 -6.59
CA GLY A 137 3.48 5.48 -7.63
C GLY A 137 3.89 4.37 -8.61
N THR A 138 4.40 4.79 -9.76
CA THR A 138 4.92 3.88 -10.78
C THR A 138 6.43 4.01 -10.90
N LEU A 139 7.18 2.97 -10.54
CA LEU A 139 8.60 2.90 -10.90
C LEU A 139 8.71 2.47 -12.37
N THR A 140 9.27 3.34 -13.20
CA THR A 140 9.46 3.05 -14.63
C THR A 140 10.89 2.59 -14.87
N VAL A 141 11.05 1.44 -15.53
CA VAL A 141 12.34 0.93 -16.00
C VAL A 141 12.25 0.83 -17.52
N THR A 142 13.16 1.46 -18.27
CA THR A 142 12.97 1.57 -19.73
C THR A 142 13.18 0.25 -20.46
N ASN A 143 13.98 -0.66 -19.89
CA ASN A 143 14.33 -1.95 -20.47
C ASN A 143 13.73 -3.07 -19.61
N ASP A 144 14.55 -4.05 -19.20
CA ASP A 144 14.09 -5.27 -18.53
C ASP A 144 14.21 -5.18 -17.01
N VAL A 145 13.32 -5.90 -16.31
CA VAL A 145 13.35 -6.04 -14.85
C VAL A 145 13.42 -7.51 -14.47
N THR A 146 14.35 -7.86 -13.58
CA THR A 146 14.40 -9.18 -12.92
C THR A 146 14.27 -9.02 -11.42
N LEU A 147 13.25 -9.64 -10.81
CA LEU A 147 12.90 -9.52 -9.39
C LEU A 147 13.42 -10.72 -8.58
N GLY A 148 14.74 -10.79 -8.43
CA GLY A 148 15.42 -11.79 -7.61
C GLY A 148 15.56 -11.42 -6.13
N GLY A 149 14.87 -10.39 -5.65
CA GLY A 149 14.90 -9.90 -4.26
C GLY A 149 13.51 -9.72 -3.64
N THR A 150 13.35 -8.76 -2.74
CA THR A 150 12.03 -8.43 -2.16
C THR A 150 11.44 -7.20 -2.83
N THR A 151 10.17 -7.26 -3.25
CA THR A 151 9.43 -6.13 -3.83
C THR A 151 8.29 -5.74 -2.90
N TYR A 152 8.25 -4.48 -2.49
CA TYR A 152 7.20 -3.87 -1.68
C TYR A 152 6.34 -2.95 -2.55
N MET A 153 5.02 -3.09 -2.40
CA MET A 153 4.01 -2.32 -3.13
C MET A 153 2.82 -2.01 -2.24
N GLU A 154 2.18 -0.88 -2.48
CA GLU A 154 1.03 -0.38 -1.74
C GLU A 154 -0.24 -0.37 -2.62
N LEU A 155 -1.40 -0.58 -2.02
CA LEU A 155 -2.73 -0.48 -2.64
C LEU A 155 -3.52 0.65 -1.98
N ASN A 156 -4.35 1.32 -2.78
CA ASN A 156 -5.40 2.21 -2.29
C ASN A 156 -6.49 2.35 -3.36
N ARG A 157 -7.58 1.58 -3.22
CA ARG A 157 -8.65 1.51 -4.22
C ARG A 157 -9.38 2.84 -4.49
N THR A 158 -9.24 3.84 -3.62
CA THR A 158 -9.89 5.15 -3.75
C THR A 158 -8.91 6.27 -4.08
N ASN A 159 -7.62 5.97 -4.24
CA ASN A 159 -6.63 7.00 -4.50
C ASN A 159 -6.77 7.62 -5.90
N VAL A 160 -6.62 8.93 -5.97
CA VAL A 160 -6.64 9.69 -7.23
C VAL A 160 -5.23 9.67 -7.84
N GLY A 161 -5.11 9.32 -9.12
CA GLY A 161 -3.81 9.21 -9.81
C GLY A 161 -3.27 7.78 -9.90
N GLY A 162 -3.90 6.81 -9.23
CA GLY A 162 -3.57 5.39 -9.34
C GLY A 162 -4.04 4.61 -8.12
N THR A 163 -4.39 3.33 -8.29
CA THR A 163 -4.95 2.49 -7.22
C THR A 163 -3.94 1.58 -6.54
N ASN A 164 -2.75 1.46 -7.11
CA ASN A 164 -1.70 0.58 -6.65
C ASN A 164 -0.35 1.05 -7.15
N ASP A 165 0.69 0.73 -6.40
CA ASP A 165 2.04 0.82 -6.90
C ASP A 165 2.23 -0.09 -8.12
N GLN A 166 3.08 0.35 -9.04
CA GLN A 166 3.32 -0.39 -10.28
C GLN A 166 4.81 -0.35 -10.66
N ILE A 167 5.34 -1.48 -11.13
CA ILE A 167 6.57 -1.51 -11.92
C ILE A 167 6.17 -1.60 -13.38
N ALA A 168 6.62 -0.63 -14.18
CA ALA A 168 6.43 -0.60 -15.63
C ALA A 168 7.76 -0.81 -16.34
N ALA A 169 7.82 -1.78 -17.26
CA ALA A 169 9.05 -2.15 -17.97
C ALA A 169 8.77 -2.79 -19.33
N GLN A 170 9.83 -3.03 -20.12
CA GLN A 170 9.72 -3.79 -21.36
C GLN A 170 9.40 -5.25 -21.06
N THR A 171 10.31 -5.96 -20.40
CA THR A 171 10.04 -7.29 -19.86
C THR A 171 10.17 -7.31 -18.34
N ILE A 172 9.42 -8.20 -17.69
CA ILE A 172 9.48 -8.39 -16.24
C ILE A 172 9.58 -9.89 -15.95
N THR A 173 10.61 -10.28 -15.22
CA THR A 173 10.80 -11.64 -14.70
C THR A 173 10.56 -11.63 -13.19
N LEU A 174 9.48 -12.28 -12.75
CA LEU A 174 9.12 -12.46 -11.34
C LEU A 174 9.94 -13.61 -10.74
N GLY A 175 10.30 -13.50 -9.46
CA GLY A 175 11.20 -14.47 -8.83
C GLY A 175 10.92 -14.75 -7.36
N ARG A 176 11.36 -13.86 -6.47
CA ARG A 176 11.38 -14.16 -5.02
C ARG A 176 10.15 -13.68 -4.27
N THR A 177 10.25 -12.57 -3.54
CA THR A 177 9.21 -12.17 -2.60
C THR A 177 8.48 -10.92 -3.09
N LEU A 178 7.15 -11.01 -3.14
CA LEU A 178 6.25 -9.87 -3.25
C LEU A 178 5.61 -9.61 -1.89
N THR A 179 5.60 -8.37 -1.42
CA THR A 179 4.86 -7.93 -0.24
C THR A 179 3.98 -6.75 -0.60
N VAL A 180 2.68 -6.88 -0.32
CA VAL A 180 1.67 -5.89 -0.67
C VAL A 180 0.94 -5.44 0.60
N THR A 181 0.79 -4.13 0.77
CA THR A 181 0.01 -3.53 1.86
C THR A 181 -1.16 -2.73 1.30
N ASN A 182 -2.28 -2.67 2.03
CA ASN A 182 -3.38 -1.76 1.68
C ASN A 182 -3.32 -0.53 2.59
N LEU A 183 -3.13 0.65 2.00
CA LEU A 183 -3.15 1.94 2.68
C LEU A 183 -4.54 2.58 2.67
N GLY A 184 -5.39 2.13 1.75
CA GLY A 184 -6.71 2.70 1.54
C GLY A 184 -7.79 2.09 2.42
N PRO A 185 -9.07 2.41 2.11
CA PRO A 185 -10.22 1.77 2.72
C PRO A 185 -10.22 0.24 2.54
N ALA A 186 -11.09 -0.44 3.30
CA ALA A 186 -11.34 -1.88 3.15
C ALA A 186 -11.57 -2.26 1.68
N LEU A 187 -10.95 -3.37 1.27
CA LEU A 187 -11.01 -3.87 -0.11
C LEU A 187 -12.36 -4.54 -0.37
N ALA A 188 -12.75 -4.64 -1.64
CA ALA A 188 -13.98 -5.32 -2.05
C ALA A 188 -13.69 -6.46 -3.03
N VAL A 189 -14.54 -7.48 -3.02
CA VAL A 189 -14.48 -8.60 -3.97
C VAL A 189 -14.46 -8.08 -5.40
N GLY A 190 -13.58 -8.65 -6.22
CA GLY A 190 -13.38 -8.26 -7.63
C GLY A 190 -12.48 -7.03 -7.83
N ASN A 191 -12.06 -6.34 -6.76
CA ASN A 191 -11.02 -5.31 -6.89
C ASN A 191 -9.75 -5.94 -7.47
N THR A 192 -9.27 -5.39 -8.58
CA THR A 192 -8.11 -5.89 -9.32
C THR A 192 -7.05 -4.80 -9.41
N PHE A 193 -5.81 -5.13 -9.08
CA PHE A 193 -4.70 -4.19 -9.01
C PHE A 193 -3.56 -4.66 -9.93
N LYS A 194 -3.17 -3.82 -10.90
CA LYS A 194 -2.14 -4.14 -11.90
C LYS A 194 -0.76 -3.71 -11.39
N LEU A 195 -0.09 -4.61 -10.68
CA LEU A 195 1.21 -4.37 -10.03
C LEU A 195 2.39 -4.37 -11.01
N PHE A 196 2.31 -5.19 -12.07
CA PHE A 196 3.37 -5.33 -13.06
C PHE A 196 2.83 -5.04 -14.45
N LYS A 197 3.45 -4.06 -15.13
CA LYS A 197 3.09 -3.66 -16.48
C LYS A 197 4.28 -3.86 -17.41
N ALA A 198 4.38 -5.07 -17.96
CA ALA A 198 5.28 -5.37 -19.07
C ALA A 198 4.63 -4.96 -20.40
N THR A 199 5.39 -4.34 -21.30
CA THR A 199 4.95 -4.11 -22.69
C THR A 199 5.31 -5.27 -23.62
N GLY A 200 6.31 -6.06 -23.23
CA GLY A 200 6.71 -7.34 -23.83
C GLY A 200 6.37 -8.51 -22.90
N ALA A 201 7.35 -9.39 -22.67
CA ALA A 201 7.14 -10.61 -21.89
C ALA A 201 7.01 -10.34 -20.39
N LEU A 202 6.03 -11.01 -19.78
CA LEU A 202 5.93 -11.20 -18.34
C LEU A 202 6.15 -12.69 -18.07
N SER A 203 7.11 -13.02 -17.20
CA SER A 203 7.52 -14.41 -16.98
C SER A 203 7.95 -14.67 -15.54
N GLY A 204 8.15 -15.95 -15.21
CA GLY A 204 8.45 -16.38 -13.84
C GLY A 204 7.24 -16.29 -12.92
N SER A 205 7.49 -16.52 -11.63
CA SER A 205 6.48 -16.46 -10.57
C SER A 205 7.16 -16.08 -9.26
N PHE A 206 6.46 -15.40 -8.36
CA PHE A 206 6.96 -15.20 -7.00
C PHE A 206 6.99 -16.52 -6.23
N SER A 207 8.09 -16.75 -5.53
CA SER A 207 8.23 -17.87 -4.58
C SER A 207 7.39 -17.63 -3.32
N VAL A 208 7.23 -16.36 -2.93
CA VAL A 208 6.41 -15.94 -1.78
C VAL A 208 5.65 -14.67 -2.16
N ALA A 209 4.33 -14.67 -1.94
CA ALA A 209 3.47 -13.49 -2.08
C ALA A 209 2.76 -13.21 -0.75
N ASN A 210 3.18 -12.15 -0.06
CA ASN A 210 2.56 -11.65 1.17
C ASN A 210 1.52 -10.60 0.80
N LEU A 211 0.27 -11.02 0.59
CA LEU A 211 -0.84 -10.12 0.27
C LEU A 211 -1.61 -9.73 1.54
N PRO A 212 -2.35 -8.60 1.55
CA PRO A 212 -3.16 -8.21 2.70
C PRO A 212 -4.16 -9.32 3.06
N ALA A 213 -3.96 -9.97 4.20
CA ALA A 213 -4.82 -11.07 4.65
C ALA A 213 -5.96 -10.59 5.55
N THR A 214 -5.70 -9.60 6.39
CA THR A 214 -6.69 -9.02 7.31
C THR A 214 -6.47 -7.52 7.44
N ASP A 215 -7.54 -6.73 7.52
CA ASP A 215 -7.45 -5.29 7.83
C ASP A 215 -7.73 -4.96 9.31
N ALA A 216 -7.62 -3.68 9.65
CA ALA A 216 -7.86 -3.19 11.01
C ALA A 216 -9.32 -3.37 11.50
N SER A 217 -10.27 -3.62 10.60
CA SER A 217 -11.67 -3.94 10.96
C SER A 217 -11.89 -5.44 11.19
N GLY A 218 -10.86 -6.27 11.01
CA GLY A 218 -10.94 -7.72 11.10
C GLY A 218 -11.47 -8.38 9.84
N THR A 219 -11.68 -7.64 8.74
CA THR A 219 -12.09 -8.23 7.46
C THR A 219 -10.98 -9.12 6.94
N VAL A 220 -11.31 -10.36 6.63
CA VAL A 220 -10.37 -11.35 6.08
C VAL A 220 -10.50 -11.37 4.56
N TYR A 221 -9.37 -11.35 3.87
CA TYR A 221 -9.28 -11.34 2.41
C TYR A 221 -8.59 -12.59 1.88
N THR A 222 -9.09 -13.09 0.75
CA THR A 222 -8.35 -14.05 -0.08
C THR A 222 -8.17 -13.48 -1.48
N TRP A 223 -7.21 -14.02 -2.23
CA TRP A 223 -6.75 -13.44 -3.48
C TRP A 223 -6.63 -14.47 -4.59
N THR A 224 -6.96 -14.05 -5.80
CA THR A 224 -6.50 -14.68 -7.02
C THR A 224 -5.21 -13.99 -7.44
N ASP A 225 -4.13 -14.76 -7.51
CA ASP A 225 -2.83 -14.28 -8.00
C ASP A 225 -2.71 -14.53 -9.51
N ASN A 226 -2.79 -13.46 -10.30
CA ASN A 226 -2.59 -13.48 -11.74
C ASN A 226 -1.24 -12.83 -12.14
N THR A 227 -0.31 -12.64 -11.19
CA THR A 227 0.91 -11.86 -11.43
C THR A 227 1.77 -12.43 -12.55
N ALA A 228 1.87 -13.75 -12.67
CA ALA A 228 2.61 -14.40 -13.76
C ALA A 228 1.91 -14.30 -15.14
N THR A 229 0.58 -14.16 -15.15
CA THR A 229 -0.22 -14.17 -16.38
C THR A 229 -0.38 -12.76 -16.94
N ASP A 230 -0.78 -11.82 -16.10
CA ASP A 230 -1.03 -10.44 -16.50
C ASP A 230 -0.51 -9.42 -15.48
N GLY A 231 0.23 -9.82 -14.44
CA GLY A 231 0.82 -8.84 -13.53
C GLY A 231 -0.18 -8.23 -12.55
N SER A 232 -1.36 -8.83 -12.38
CA SER A 232 -2.38 -8.35 -11.45
C SER A 232 -2.66 -9.31 -10.29
N ILE A 233 -3.24 -8.75 -9.23
CA ILE A 233 -3.88 -9.51 -8.15
C ILE A 233 -5.34 -9.08 -8.05
N THR A 234 -6.24 -10.03 -7.76
CA THR A 234 -7.67 -9.76 -7.62
C THR A 234 -8.18 -10.27 -6.28
N VAL A 235 -8.95 -9.44 -5.56
CA VAL A 235 -9.61 -9.84 -4.32
C VAL A 235 -10.68 -10.88 -4.65
N LEU A 236 -10.50 -12.10 -4.15
CA LEU A 236 -11.41 -13.22 -4.37
C LEU A 236 -12.55 -13.24 -3.34
N THR A 237 -12.22 -13.07 -2.06
CA THR A 237 -13.22 -12.94 -0.98
C THR A 237 -12.86 -11.78 -0.07
N ALA A 238 -13.88 -11.19 0.54
CA ALA A 238 -13.78 -10.21 1.61
C ALA A 238 -14.87 -10.53 2.64
N THR A 239 -14.50 -11.10 3.78
CA THR A 239 -15.45 -11.52 4.82
C THR A 239 -15.23 -10.69 6.07
N THR A 240 -16.20 -9.83 6.38
CA THR A 240 -16.24 -9.08 7.63
C THR A 240 -16.73 -9.99 8.76
N PRO A 241 -16.09 -10.00 9.94
CA PRO A 241 -16.63 -10.69 11.10
C PRO A 241 -17.97 -10.06 11.47
N VAL A 242 -19.02 -10.86 11.51
CA VAL A 242 -20.27 -10.44 12.17
C VAL A 242 -20.01 -10.59 13.67
N PRO A 243 -20.19 -9.54 14.50
CA PRO A 243 -20.08 -9.68 15.94
C PRO A 243 -21.03 -10.80 16.41
N PRO A 244 -20.58 -11.72 17.28
CA PRO A 244 -21.48 -12.74 17.81
C PRO A 244 -22.65 -12.06 18.53
N VAL A 245 -23.87 -12.48 18.21
CA VAL A 245 -25.06 -11.98 18.89
C VAL A 245 -25.07 -12.57 20.30
N ASN A 246 -25.12 -11.73 21.32
CA ASN A 246 -25.28 -12.19 22.68
C ASN A 246 -26.69 -12.82 22.82
N THR A 247 -26.74 -14.11 23.15
CA THR A 247 -27.99 -14.88 23.28
C THR A 247 -28.52 -14.92 24.71
N ASN A 248 -27.82 -14.33 25.68
CA ASN A 248 -28.34 -14.19 27.04
C ASN A 248 -29.58 -13.28 27.01
N PRO A 249 -30.67 -13.63 27.71
CA PRO A 249 -31.81 -12.74 27.92
C PRO A 249 -31.38 -11.32 28.35
N THR A 250 -32.07 -10.32 27.85
CA THR A 250 -31.83 -8.90 28.16
C THR A 250 -33.16 -8.16 28.34
N ASN A 251 -33.08 -6.92 28.82
CA ASN A 251 -34.23 -6.06 29.06
C ASN A 251 -34.40 -5.02 27.94
N ILE A 252 -35.64 -4.64 27.66
CA ILE A 252 -35.95 -3.45 26.86
C ILE A 252 -35.94 -2.24 27.80
N THR A 253 -35.19 -1.21 27.44
CA THR A 253 -35.26 0.11 28.07
C THR A 253 -36.24 0.99 27.29
N THR A 254 -37.11 1.69 28.00
CA THR A 254 -38.15 2.53 27.39
C THR A 254 -37.99 3.97 27.82
N SER A 255 -38.06 4.91 26.88
CA SER A 255 -38.18 6.35 27.18
C SER A 255 -39.25 6.99 26.31
N VAL A 256 -39.86 8.05 26.82
CA VAL A 256 -40.90 8.81 26.13
C VAL A 256 -40.51 10.28 26.11
N SER A 257 -40.50 10.87 24.93
CA SER A 257 -40.22 12.30 24.74
C SER A 257 -40.89 12.80 23.47
N SER A 258 -41.43 14.02 23.49
CA SER A 258 -41.97 14.69 22.30
C SER A 258 -42.99 13.85 21.51
N GLY A 259 -43.86 13.11 22.20
CA GLY A 259 -44.89 12.26 21.58
C GLY A 259 -44.39 10.97 20.95
N GLN A 260 -43.11 10.62 21.14
CA GLN A 260 -42.51 9.37 20.65
C GLN A 260 -42.10 8.47 21.81
N ILE A 261 -42.22 7.16 21.59
CA ILE A 261 -41.63 6.13 22.44
C ILE A 261 -40.34 5.63 21.78
N THR A 262 -39.28 5.54 22.58
CA THR A 262 -38.01 4.93 22.20
C THR A 262 -37.84 3.64 22.98
N LEU A 263 -37.68 2.53 22.26
CA LEU A 263 -37.38 1.22 22.82
C LEU A 263 -35.93 0.88 22.44
N SER A 264 -35.09 0.60 23.42
CA SER A 264 -33.69 0.24 23.18
C SER A 264 -33.23 -0.96 24.00
N TRP A 265 -32.17 -1.60 23.54
CA TRP A 265 -31.53 -2.74 24.20
C TRP A 265 -30.01 -2.70 23.99
N PRO A 266 -29.22 -3.54 24.70
CA PRO A 266 -27.77 -3.53 24.53
C PRO A 266 -27.35 -3.80 23.08
N SER A 267 -26.33 -3.10 22.59
CA SER A 267 -25.83 -3.25 21.21
C SER A 267 -25.25 -4.63 20.91
N SER A 268 -24.84 -5.39 21.93
CA SER A 268 -24.45 -6.80 21.80
C SER A 268 -25.59 -7.73 21.34
N HIS A 269 -26.83 -7.23 21.33
CA HIS A 269 -28.03 -7.96 20.95
C HIS A 269 -28.59 -7.46 19.60
N ILE A 270 -27.79 -6.73 18.80
CA ILE A 270 -28.12 -6.49 17.37
C ILE A 270 -28.21 -7.86 16.68
N GLY A 271 -29.31 -8.11 15.98
CA GLY A 271 -29.70 -9.44 15.49
C GLY A 271 -30.97 -9.99 16.17
N TRP A 272 -31.36 -9.45 17.33
CA TRP A 272 -32.65 -9.74 17.96
C TRP A 272 -33.79 -8.98 17.29
N THR A 273 -34.95 -9.61 17.17
CA THR A 273 -36.16 -9.00 16.59
C THR A 273 -37.04 -8.46 17.71
N LEU A 274 -37.41 -7.17 17.61
CA LEU A 274 -38.47 -6.60 18.43
C LEU A 274 -39.81 -7.04 17.84
N GLN A 275 -40.66 -7.65 18.67
CA GLN A 275 -42.02 -8.02 18.30
C GLN A 275 -43.03 -7.19 19.07
N SER A 276 -44.17 -6.94 18.44
CA SER A 276 -45.30 -6.23 19.03
C SER A 276 -46.59 -7.04 18.92
N GLN A 277 -47.52 -6.80 19.83
CA GLN A 277 -48.91 -7.24 19.68
C GLN A 277 -49.84 -6.17 20.24
N THR A 278 -51.00 -6.00 19.62
CA THR A 278 -52.02 -5.03 20.01
C THR A 278 -53.23 -5.77 20.54
N ASN A 279 -53.36 -5.83 21.87
CA ASN A 279 -54.47 -6.49 22.55
C ASN A 279 -55.03 -5.55 23.64
N ALA A 280 -56.33 -5.62 23.92
CA ALA A 280 -56.90 -4.91 25.06
C ALA A 280 -56.29 -5.41 26.38
N LEU A 281 -56.21 -4.55 27.40
CA LEU A 281 -55.66 -4.90 28.72
C LEU A 281 -56.39 -6.09 29.37
N SER A 282 -57.69 -6.25 29.13
CA SER A 282 -58.49 -7.38 29.61
C SER A 282 -58.18 -8.71 28.91
N VAL A 283 -57.57 -8.68 27.72
CA VAL A 283 -57.18 -9.87 26.95
C VAL A 283 -55.74 -10.30 27.26
N GLY A 284 -54.85 -9.32 27.51
CA GLY A 284 -53.45 -9.56 27.86
C GLY A 284 -52.60 -10.12 26.72
N LEU A 285 -51.53 -10.84 27.08
CA LEU A 285 -50.58 -11.42 26.12
C LEU A 285 -51.15 -12.68 25.45
N LYS A 286 -51.03 -12.77 24.12
CA LYS A 286 -51.39 -13.96 23.33
C LYS A 286 -50.23 -14.33 22.38
N THR A 287 -50.52 -15.13 21.35
CA THR A 287 -49.54 -15.66 20.38
C THR A 287 -49.47 -14.86 19.08
N ASN A 288 -50.27 -13.81 18.92
CA ASN A 288 -50.36 -12.96 17.72
C ASN A 288 -49.24 -11.90 17.62
N TRP A 289 -48.01 -12.28 17.94
CA TRP A 289 -46.86 -11.39 17.84
C TRP A 289 -46.49 -11.12 16.38
N VAL A 290 -46.20 -9.85 16.08
CA VAL A 290 -45.78 -9.37 14.76
C VAL A 290 -44.43 -8.67 14.88
N ASP A 291 -43.52 -8.95 13.96
CA ASP A 291 -42.20 -8.35 13.91
C ASP A 291 -42.29 -6.84 13.62
N VAL A 292 -41.54 -6.05 14.37
CA VAL A 292 -41.33 -4.64 14.08
C VAL A 292 -40.25 -4.53 13.01
N VAL A 293 -40.63 -3.98 11.85
CA VAL A 293 -39.76 -3.87 10.67
C VAL A 293 -38.44 -3.17 11.00
N GLY A 294 -37.32 -3.75 10.54
CA GLY A 294 -35.98 -3.19 10.73
C GLY A 294 -35.36 -3.41 12.12
N SER A 295 -36.08 -4.03 13.06
CA SER A 295 -35.57 -4.23 14.42
C SER A 295 -34.36 -5.15 14.53
N SER A 296 -34.23 -6.15 13.66
CA SER A 296 -33.11 -7.10 13.67
C SER A 296 -31.76 -6.50 13.31
N THR A 297 -31.72 -5.31 12.68
CA THR A 297 -30.47 -4.66 12.25
C THR A 297 -30.07 -3.47 13.13
N THR A 298 -30.80 -3.25 14.24
CA THR A 298 -30.59 -2.12 15.15
C THR A 298 -30.67 -2.59 16.60
N ASN A 299 -30.36 -1.70 17.54
CA ASN A 299 -30.62 -1.89 18.97
C ASN A 299 -31.59 -0.84 19.54
N GLN A 300 -32.24 -0.08 18.68
CA GLN A 300 -33.17 0.97 19.03
C GLN A 300 -34.26 1.12 17.97
N ILE A 301 -35.51 1.24 18.41
CA ILE A 301 -36.66 1.63 17.59
C ILE A 301 -37.32 2.86 18.22
N VAL A 302 -37.58 3.86 17.39
CA VAL A 302 -38.34 5.05 17.76
C VAL A 302 -39.64 5.04 16.96
N MET A 303 -40.76 5.21 17.65
CA MET A 303 -42.08 5.21 17.03
C MET A 303 -43.02 6.22 17.70
N PRO A 304 -43.98 6.79 16.98
CA PRO A 304 -44.96 7.70 17.58
C PRO A 304 -45.88 6.96 18.55
N ILE A 305 -46.32 7.66 19.58
CA ILE A 305 -47.36 7.14 20.49
C ILE A 305 -48.72 7.31 19.78
N GLY A 306 -49.28 6.20 19.31
CA GLY A 306 -50.64 6.18 18.75
C GLY A 306 -51.70 6.26 19.84
N THR A 307 -52.80 6.96 19.56
CA THR A 307 -53.94 7.12 20.50
C THR A 307 -55.11 6.18 20.20
N THR A 308 -55.05 5.44 19.08
CA THR A 308 -56.13 4.56 18.60
C THR A 308 -56.12 3.18 19.24
N ASN A 309 -54.95 2.70 19.66
CA ASN A 309 -54.79 1.38 20.27
C ASN A 309 -54.76 1.50 21.79
N GLY A 310 -55.63 0.76 22.50
CA GLY A 310 -55.73 0.83 23.96
C GLY A 310 -54.49 0.32 24.71
N ALA A 311 -53.86 -0.76 24.23
CA ALA A 311 -52.58 -1.24 24.73
C ALA A 311 -51.79 -1.98 23.64
N VAL A 312 -50.47 -1.80 23.66
CA VAL A 312 -49.50 -2.49 22.80
C VAL A 312 -48.43 -3.09 23.69
N PHE A 313 -48.09 -4.35 23.46
CA PHE A 313 -47.07 -5.08 24.20
C PHE A 313 -45.86 -5.31 23.30
N PHE A 314 -44.66 -5.25 23.88
CA PHE A 314 -43.40 -5.47 23.17
C PHE A 314 -42.61 -6.59 23.82
N ARG A 315 -41.86 -7.35 23.01
CA ARG A 315 -40.85 -8.31 23.49
C ARG A 315 -39.66 -8.36 22.53
N LEU A 316 -38.50 -8.74 23.06
CA LEU A 316 -37.35 -9.14 22.25
C LEU A 316 -37.39 -10.65 22.01
N PHE A 317 -37.09 -11.04 20.78
CA PHE A 317 -37.05 -12.43 20.34
C PHE A 317 -35.76 -12.71 19.57
N TYR A 318 -35.11 -13.83 19.88
CA TYR A 318 -34.00 -14.37 19.10
C TYR A 318 -34.23 -15.86 18.89
N PRO A 319 -34.21 -16.36 17.64
CA PRO A 319 -34.35 -17.78 17.38
C PRO A 319 -33.06 -18.48 17.82
N VAL A 320 -33.13 -19.26 18.91
CA VAL A 320 -32.11 -20.24 19.22
C VAL A 320 -32.29 -21.43 18.28
N ALA A 321 -31.22 -21.80 17.54
CA ALA A 321 -31.21 -23.08 16.83
C ALA A 321 -31.39 -24.22 17.84
N PRO A 322 -32.19 -25.26 17.53
CA PRO A 322 -32.38 -26.42 18.40
C PRO A 322 -31.08 -27.21 18.60
#